data_AF-A0A971URY9-F1
#
_entry.id   AF-A0A971URY9-F1
#
_cell.length_a   1.000
_cell.length_b   1.000
_cell.length_c   1.000
_cell.angle_alpha   90.00
_cell.angle_beta   90.00
_cell.angle_gamma   90.00
#
_symmetry.space_group_name_H-M   'P 1'
#
loop_
_entity.id
_entity.type
_entity.pdbx_description
1 polymer ?
#
loop_
_entity_poly.entity_id
_entity_poly.type
_entity_poly.pdbx_seq_one_letter_code
_entity_poly.pdbx_strand_id
1 'polypeptide(L)' 'MSDECDDRYDDVCKGEFAGIHRKLDVMDEAIRGNGKPGIQLRLDRLESSERSRSRLLWLIAGSAVTMAVRAVWQMVCGG' A
#
# COMPACT_ATOMS: atom_id res chain seq x y z
N MET A 1 44.42 -23.30 20.29
CA MET A 1 44.32 -22.51 19.04
C MET A 1 42.90 -22.02 18.74
N SER A 2 41.88 -22.36 19.55
CA SER A 2 40.53 -21.81 19.39
C SER A 2 40.25 -20.60 20.29
N ASP A 3 40.79 -20.55 21.52
CA ASP A 3 40.65 -19.41 22.45
C ASP A 3 41.19 -18.07 21.90
N GLU A 4 42.36 -18.09 21.28
CA GLU A 4 43.02 -16.85 20.79
C GLU A 4 42.31 -16.22 19.56
N CYS A 5 41.36 -16.94 18.96
CA CYS A 5 40.48 -16.43 17.92
C CYS A 5 39.21 -15.80 18.52
N ASP A 6 38.70 -16.32 19.63
CA ASP A 6 37.55 -15.76 20.36
C ASP A 6 37.93 -14.45 21.07
N ASP A 7 39.11 -14.40 21.71
CA ASP A 7 39.60 -13.17 22.37
C ASP A 7 39.77 -12.02 21.36
N ARG A 8 40.32 -12.31 20.17
CA ARG A 8 40.46 -11.29 19.11
C ARG A 8 39.12 -10.88 18.50
N TYR A 9 38.14 -11.78 18.48
CA TYR A 9 36.80 -11.47 18.04
C TYR A 9 36.12 -10.48 19.00
N ASP A 10 36.26 -10.70 20.31
CA ASP A 10 35.67 -9.83 21.32
C ASP A 10 36.36 -8.47 21.43
N ASP A 11 37.70 -8.40 21.35
CA ASP A 11 38.45 -7.14 21.51
C ASP A 11 38.45 -6.25 20.26
N VAL A 12 38.50 -6.84 19.06
CA VAL A 12 38.69 -6.07 17.81
C VAL A 12 37.47 -6.13 16.92
N CYS A 13 36.94 -7.32 16.67
CA CYS A 13 35.91 -7.49 15.66
C CYS A 13 34.54 -6.98 16.12
N LYS A 14 34.20 -7.15 17.40
CA LYS A 14 32.88 -6.80 17.95
C LYS A 14 32.55 -5.31 17.83
N GLY A 15 33.52 -4.44 18.08
CA GLY A 15 33.37 -2.99 17.95
C GLY A 15 33.20 -2.53 16.50
N GLU A 16 34.02 -3.09 15.60
CA GLU A 16 33.94 -2.82 14.15
C GLU A 16 32.61 -3.31 13.57
N PHE A 17 32.14 -4.49 13.95
CA PHE A 17 30.83 -4.99 13.55
C PHE A 17 29.68 -4.13 14.10
N ALA A 18 29.78 -3.63 15.34
CA ALA A 18 28.78 -2.69 15.89
C ALA A 18 28.73 -1.37 15.10
N GLY A 19 29.89 -0.88 14.63
CA GLY A 19 29.98 0.29 13.75
C GLY A 19 29.33 0.04 12.38
N ILE A 20 29.59 -1.13 11.79
CA ILE A 20 28.99 -1.55 10.51
C ILE A 20 27.47 -1.67 10.63
N HIS A 21 26.97 -2.35 11.67
CA HIS A 21 25.53 -2.51 11.90
C HIS A 21 24.85 -1.15 12.08
N ARG A 22 25.42 -0.25 12.88
CA ARG A 22 24.87 1.10 13.05
C ARG A 22 24.81 1.88 11.74
N LYS A 23 25.82 1.76 10.88
CA LYS A 23 25.81 2.42 9.57
C LYS A 23 24.76 1.83 8.64
N LEU A 24 24.58 0.51 8.69
CA LEU A 24 23.58 -0.20 7.91
C LEU A 24 22.16 0.14 8.38
N ASP A 25 21.92 0.27 9.69
CA ASP A 25 20.65 0.72 10.26
C ASP A 25 20.30 2.15 9.84
N VAL A 26 21.28 3.05 9.80
CA VAL A 26 21.07 4.44 9.34
C VAL A 26 20.80 4.48 7.83
N MET A 27 21.45 3.62 7.05
CA MET A 27 21.15 3.49 5.63
C MET A 27 19.79 2.87 5.40
N ASP A 28 19.39 1.85 6.16
CA ASP A 28 18.07 1.23 6.07
C ASP A 28 16.98 2.21 6.49
N GLU A 29 17.22 3.03 7.51
CA GLU A 29 16.30 4.10 7.92
C GLU A 29 16.22 5.23 6.86
N ALA A 30 17.34 5.56 6.22
CA ALA A 30 17.38 6.54 5.14
C ALA A 30 16.79 6.03 3.81
N ILE A 31 16.95 4.73 3.50
CA ILE A 31 16.37 4.03 2.33
C ILE A 31 14.89 3.79 2.55
N ARG A 32 14.47 3.37 3.76
CA ARG A 32 13.07 3.37 4.19
C ARG A 32 12.47 4.76 4.16
N GLY A 33 13.33 5.78 4.21
CA GLY A 33 13.10 7.07 3.62
C GLY A 33 11.78 7.65 4.07
N ASN A 34 11.80 8.39 5.17
CA ASN A 34 10.64 9.19 5.56
C ASN A 34 9.45 8.27 5.87
N GLY A 35 9.59 7.41 6.89
CA GLY A 35 8.57 6.51 7.46
C GLY A 35 7.23 7.15 7.87
N LYS A 36 6.91 8.34 7.36
CA LYS A 36 5.55 8.81 7.20
C LYS A 36 4.81 7.83 6.26
N PRO A 37 3.69 7.26 6.69
CA PRO A 37 2.76 6.53 5.84
C PRO A 37 2.03 7.47 4.85
N GLY A 38 2.73 8.37 4.17
CA GLY A 38 2.14 9.40 3.30
C GLY A 38 1.66 8.85 1.96
N ILE A 39 2.36 7.84 1.40
CA ILE A 39 1.91 7.15 0.19
C ILE A 39 0.79 6.17 0.50
N GLN A 40 0.88 5.41 1.61
CA GLN A 40 -0.20 4.51 2.01
C GLN A 40 -1.48 5.28 2.41
N LEU A 41 -1.38 6.40 3.15
CA LEU A 41 -2.56 7.21 3.50
C LEU A 41 -3.24 7.86 2.30
N ARG A 42 -2.50 8.14 1.20
CA ARG A 42 -3.09 8.70 -0.02
C ARG A 42 -3.57 7.62 -0.99
N LEU A 43 -2.90 6.47 -1.04
CA LEU A 43 -3.33 5.33 -1.82
C LEU A 43 -4.62 4.72 -1.24
N ASP A 44 -4.71 4.58 0.08
CA ASP A 44 -5.88 4.00 0.76
C ASP A 44 -7.12 4.91 0.66
N ARG A 45 -6.92 6.23 0.64
CA ARG A 45 -7.99 7.19 0.32
C ARG A 45 -8.43 7.13 -1.14
N LEU A 46 -7.51 6.95 -2.08
CA LEU A 46 -7.87 6.80 -3.50
C LEU A 46 -8.58 5.47 -3.73
N GLU A 47 -8.09 4.37 -3.16
CA GLU A 47 -8.66 3.02 -3.32
C GLU A 47 -10.06 2.91 -2.69
N SER A 48 -10.29 3.52 -1.51
CA SER A 48 -11.62 3.60 -0.90
C SER A 48 -12.59 4.48 -1.71
N SER A 49 -12.11 5.55 -2.34
CA SER A 49 -12.93 6.41 -3.20
C SER A 49 -13.30 5.75 -4.53
N GLU A 50 -12.42 4.92 -5.10
CA GLU A 50 -12.69 4.21 -6.35
C GLU A 50 -13.66 3.05 -6.15
N ARG A 51 -13.51 2.29 -5.04
CA ARG A 51 -14.39 1.16 -4.73
C ARG A 51 -15.84 1.59 -4.48
N SER A 52 -16.04 2.77 -3.91
CA SER A 52 -17.39 3.35 -3.73
C SER A 52 -17.94 3.95 -5.03
N ARG A 53 -17.12 4.63 -5.83
CA ARG A 53 -17.51 5.17 -7.14
C ARG A 53 -17.95 4.10 -8.13
N SER A 54 -17.23 2.98 -8.22
CA SER A 54 -17.58 1.88 -9.13
C SER A 54 -18.97 1.30 -8.84
N ARG A 55 -19.29 1.09 -7.55
CA ARG A 55 -20.63 0.64 -7.14
C ARG A 55 -21.72 1.66 -7.47
N LEU A 56 -21.47 2.94 -7.23
CA LEU A 56 -22.42 4.01 -7.56
C LEU A 56 -22.66 4.12 -9.07
N LEU A 57 -21.60 4.07 -9.88
CA LEU A 57 -21.71 4.07 -11.34
C LEU A 57 -22.52 2.87 -11.84
N TRP A 58 -22.31 1.69 -11.25
CA TRP A 58 -23.08 0.50 -11.60
C TRP A 58 -24.57 0.63 -11.25
N LEU A 59 -24.91 1.20 -10.10
CA LEU A 59 -26.29 1.49 -9.71
C LEU A 59 -26.96 2.50 -10.63
N ILE A 60 -26.25 3.58 -10.99
CA ILE A 60 -26.77 4.60 -11.92
C ILE A 60 -27.02 3.97 -13.30
N ALA A 61 -26.06 3.20 -13.83
CA ALA A 61 -26.22 2.50 -15.09
C ALA A 61 -27.42 1.54 -15.08
N GLY A 62 -27.57 0.74 -14.02
CA GLY A 62 -28.73 -0.15 -13.85
C GLY A 62 -30.06 0.61 -13.79
N SER A 63 -30.11 1.75 -13.08
CA SER A 63 -31.31 2.59 -13.01
C SER A 63 -31.67 3.23 -14.35
N ALA A 64 -30.67 3.67 -15.13
CA ALA A 64 -30.88 4.25 -16.45
C ALA A 64 -31.42 3.20 -17.44
N VAL A 65 -30.85 2.00 -17.44
CA VAL A 65 -31.31 0.90 -18.30
C VAL A 65 -32.75 0.50 -17.94
N THR A 66 -33.05 0.33 -16.66
CA THR A 66 -34.41 -0.03 -16.23
C THR A 66 -35.43 1.05 -16.58
N MET A 67 -35.09 2.34 -16.44
CA MET A 67 -35.96 3.44 -16.85
C MET A 67 -36.19 3.46 -18.36
N ALA A 68 -35.14 3.25 -19.17
CA ALA A 68 -35.24 3.20 -20.62
C ALA A 68 -36.10 2.03 -21.10
N VAL A 69 -35.91 0.83 -20.54
CA VAL A 69 -36.73 -0.34 -20.85
C VAL A 69 -38.20 -0.10 -20.51
N ARG A 70 -38.49 0.51 -19.35
CA ARG A 70 -39.86 0.86 -18.96
C ARG A 70 -40.50 1.88 -19.91
N ALA A 71 -39.75 2.89 -20.33
CA ALA A 71 -40.23 3.91 -21.27
C ALA A 71 -40.56 3.29 -22.63
N VAL A 72 -39.68 2.44 -23.17
CA VAL A 72 -39.92 1.72 -24.43
C VAL A 72 -41.12 0.79 -24.31
N TRP A 73 -41.23 0.05 -23.21
CA TRP A 73 -42.37 -0.84 -22.99
C TRP A 73 -43.70 -0.08 -22.94
N GLN A 74 -43.74 1.05 -22.24
CA GLN A 74 -44.93 1.91 -22.22
C GLN A 74 -45.27 2.46 -23.60
N MET A 75 -44.28 2.82 -24.41
CA MET A 75 -44.50 3.32 -25.77
C MET A 75 -45.04 2.23 -26.71
N VAL A 76 -44.64 0.97 -26.53
CA VAL A 76 -45.03 -0.14 -27.42
C VAL A 76 -46.33 -0.81 -26.98
N CYS A 77 -46.50 -1.06 -25.68
CA CYS A 77 -47.64 -1.83 -25.15
C CYS A 77 -48.69 -0.98 -24.42
N GLY A 78 -48.37 0.28 -24.10
CA GLY A 78 -49.27 1.21 -23.40
C GLY A 78 -49.87 2.30 -24.29
N GLY A 79 -49.63 2.24 -25.61
CA GLY A 79 -50.29 3.05 -26.62
C GLY A 79 -51.59 2.42 -27.11
#